data_AF-I1XHB2-F1
#
_entry.id   AF-I1XHB2-F1
#
_cell.length_a   1.000
_cell.length_b   1.000
_cell.length_c   1.000
_cell.angle_alpha   90.00
_cell.angle_beta   90.00
_cell.angle_gamma   90.00
#
_symmetry.space_group_name_H-M   'P 1'
#
loop_
_entity.id
_entity.type
_entity.pdbx_description
1 polymer ?
#
loop_
_entity_poly.entity_id
_entity_poly.type
_entity_poly.pdbx_seq_one_letter_code
_entity_poly.pdbx_strand_id
1 'polypeptide(L)'
;MRKTDKKIDNELRLKLTYVCEQALKDIAGFQWLTHLVNYDDYPNSLMVVCVFDTNENLNNYLQSDDSQTLISLIQSEFKTMDIKLKRIVDHVSYDTEENCLQQHNGNWALRLG
;
A
#
# COMPACT_ATOMS: atom_id res chain seq x y z
N MET A 1 20.68 9.01 3.32
CA MET A 1 19.96 8.94 2.03
C MET A 1 20.96 9.08 0.88
N ARG A 2 21.22 7.98 0.17
CA ARG A 2 22.08 7.88 -1.01
C ARG A 2 21.32 8.37 -2.25
N LYS A 3 22.03 8.66 -3.35
CA LYS A 3 21.40 9.11 -4.61
C LYS A 3 20.41 8.08 -5.16
N THR A 4 20.67 6.79 -4.93
CA THR A 4 19.81 5.68 -5.36
C THR A 4 18.48 5.67 -4.61
N ASP A 5 18.51 5.86 -3.28
CA ASP A 5 17.31 5.89 -2.42
C ASP A 5 16.32 6.97 -2.88
N LYS A 6 16.83 8.15 -3.25
CA LYS A 6 16.01 9.26 -3.80
C LYS A 6 15.30 8.88 -5.10
N LYS A 7 15.99 8.13 -5.96
CA LYS A 7 15.42 7.70 -7.23
C LYS A 7 14.31 6.67 -7.00
N ILE A 8 14.59 5.68 -6.13
CA ILE A 8 13.62 4.64 -5.76
C ILE A 8 12.38 5.26 -5.11
N ASP A 9 12.55 6.18 -4.15
CA ASP A 9 11.44 6.89 -3.51
C ASP A 9 10.55 7.60 -4.53
N ASN A 10 11.17 8.33 -5.45
CA ASN A 10 10.42 9.08 -6.46
C ASN A 10 9.66 8.14 -7.41
N GLU A 11 10.28 7.04 -7.84
CA GLU A 11 9.60 6.05 -8.67
C GLU A 11 8.48 5.33 -7.90
N LEU A 12 8.73 4.89 -6.67
CA LEU A 12 7.71 4.29 -5.79
C LEU A 12 6.52 5.22 -5.64
N ARG A 13 6.77 6.51 -5.35
CA ARG A 13 5.71 7.50 -5.21
C ARG A 13 4.88 7.62 -6.48
N LEU A 14 5.49 7.74 -7.65
CA LEU A 14 4.77 7.83 -8.92
C LEU A 14 3.94 6.58 -9.20
N LYS A 15 4.53 5.40 -9.00
CA LYS A 15 3.92 4.09 -9.23
C LYS A 15 2.75 3.84 -8.27
N LEU A 16 2.96 4.11 -6.99
CA LEU A 16 1.95 3.96 -5.95
C LEU A 16 0.84 4.99 -6.06
N THR A 17 1.11 6.22 -6.53
CA THR A 17 0.06 7.19 -6.85
C THR A 17 -0.86 6.63 -7.94
N TYR A 18 -0.30 6.05 -9.01
CA TYR A 18 -1.10 5.42 -10.06
C TYR A 18 -1.95 4.27 -9.53
N VAL A 19 -1.35 3.38 -8.71
CA VAL A 19 -2.08 2.31 -8.03
C VAL A 19 -3.21 2.87 -7.15
N CYS A 20 -2.94 3.94 -6.39
CA CYS A 20 -3.91 4.60 -5.52
C CYS A 20 -5.10 5.13 -6.31
N GLU A 21 -4.85 5.79 -7.44
CA GLU A 21 -5.90 6.32 -8.30
C GLU A 21 -6.74 5.23 -8.97
N GLN A 22 -6.14 4.08 -9.31
CA GLN A 22 -6.89 2.92 -9.81
C GLN A 22 -7.73 2.30 -8.69
N ALA A 23 -7.12 2.06 -7.52
CA ALA A 23 -7.78 1.53 -6.34
C ALA A 23 -8.99 2.39 -5.94
N LEU A 24 -8.87 3.71 -5.96
CA LEU A 24 -9.97 4.65 -5.68
C LEU A 24 -11.16 4.52 -6.65
N LYS A 25 -10.94 4.01 -7.87
CA LYS A 25 -11.98 3.87 -8.90
C LYS A 25 -12.60 2.48 -8.92
N ASP A 26 -11.77 1.46 -8.75
CA ASP A 26 -12.19 0.05 -8.76
C ASP A 26 -12.79 -0.38 -7.41
N ILE A 27 -12.23 0.12 -6.31
CA ILE A 27 -12.52 -0.39 -4.96
C ILE A 27 -13.44 0.56 -4.21
N ALA A 28 -14.66 0.10 -3.94
CA ALA A 28 -15.60 0.84 -3.12
C ALA A 28 -15.10 1.01 -1.69
N GLY A 29 -15.06 2.25 -1.20
CA GLY A 29 -14.63 2.58 0.16
C GLY A 29 -13.12 2.61 0.37
N PHE A 30 -12.31 2.45 -0.65
CA PHE A 30 -10.88 2.74 -0.56
C PHE A 30 -10.65 4.26 -0.42
N GLN A 31 -9.75 4.68 0.46
CA GLN A 31 -9.48 6.09 0.77
C GLN A 31 -8.12 6.54 0.25
N TRP A 32 -7.06 5.81 0.63
CA TRP A 32 -5.69 6.12 0.22
C TRP A 32 -4.77 4.94 0.51
N LEU A 33 -3.58 4.96 -0.08
CA LEU A 33 -2.50 4.06 0.32
C LEU A 33 -1.23 4.84 0.63
N THR A 34 -0.39 4.25 1.47
CA THR A 34 0.94 4.75 1.77
C THR A 34 1.94 3.61 1.64
N HIS A 35 3.23 3.95 1.60
CA HIS A 35 4.31 2.98 1.63
C HIS A 35 5.29 3.30 2.73
N LEU A 36 5.78 2.24 3.36
CA LEU A 36 6.84 2.22 4.34
C LEU A 36 7.97 1.43 3.70
N VAL A 37 9.15 2.04 3.60
CA VAL A 37 10.31 1.37 3.02
C VAL A 37 11.52 1.67 3.87
N ASN A 38 12.21 0.62 4.30
CA ASN A 38 13.51 0.76 4.91
C ASN A 38 14.59 0.57 3.85
N TYR A 39 15.16 1.68 3.37
CA TYR A 39 16.20 1.66 2.32
C TYR A 39 17.46 0.87 2.70
N ASP A 40 17.67 0.57 3.99
CA ASP A 40 18.79 -0.27 4.45
C ASP A 40 18.58 -1.76 4.10
N ASP A 41 17.32 -2.22 4.06
CA ASP A 41 16.94 -3.62 3.74
C ASP A 41 16.05 -3.72 2.47
N TYR A 42 16.14 -2.71 1.61
CA TYR A 42 15.40 -2.69 0.35
C TYR A 42 15.89 -3.81 -0.60
N PRO A 43 14.99 -4.51 -1.32
CA PRO A 43 13.54 -4.30 -1.40
C PRO A 43 12.66 -5.08 -0.41
N ASN A 44 13.24 -5.91 0.46
CA ASN A 44 12.47 -6.80 1.33
C ASN A 44 11.72 -6.06 2.45
N SER A 45 12.14 -4.85 2.81
CA SER A 45 11.47 -4.04 3.83
C SER A 45 10.30 -3.21 3.33
N LEU A 46 10.02 -3.23 2.02
CA LEU A 46 8.94 -2.44 1.44
C LEU A 46 7.60 -2.96 1.96
N MET A 47 6.74 -2.07 2.44
CA MET A 47 5.41 -2.39 2.91
C MET A 47 4.45 -1.31 2.38
N VAL A 48 3.33 -1.73 1.81
CA VAL A 48 2.28 -0.85 1.30
C VAL A 48 1.10 -1.02 2.24
N VAL A 49 0.60 0.08 2.79
CA VAL A 49 -0.58 0.07 3.67
C VAL A 49 -1.73 0.74 2.93
N CYS A 50 -2.77 -0.03 2.67
CA CYS A 50 -4.00 0.40 1.99
C CYS A 50 -5.08 0.71 3.02
N VAL A 51 -5.61 1.92 2.99
CA VAL A 51 -6.58 2.42 3.96
C VAL A 51 -7.96 2.54 3.32
N PHE A 52 -8.94 1.98 4.02
CA PHE A 52 -10.36 2.02 3.65
C PHE A 52 -11.15 2.88 4.64
N ASP A 53 -12.35 3.29 4.24
CA ASP A 53 -13.27 4.07 5.05
C ASP A 53 -13.77 3.27 6.27
N THR A 54 -14.29 2.07 6.02
CA THR A 54 -14.90 1.20 7.04
C THR A 54 -14.39 -0.24 6.97
N ASN A 55 -14.52 -0.96 8.09
CA ASN A 55 -14.18 -2.38 8.16
C ASN A 55 -15.08 -3.25 7.25
N GLU A 56 -16.33 -2.84 7.02
CA GLU A 56 -17.21 -3.52 6.05
C GLU A 56 -16.67 -3.42 4.62
N ASN A 57 -16.28 -2.23 4.15
CA ASN A 57 -15.71 -2.06 2.82
C ASN A 57 -14.42 -2.86 2.65
N LEU A 58 -13.55 -2.85 3.67
CA LEU A 58 -12.36 -3.69 3.67
C LEU A 58 -12.70 -5.17 3.59
N ASN A 59 -13.65 -5.66 4.39
CA ASN A 59 -14.02 -7.07 4.36
C ASN A 59 -14.64 -7.47 3.01
N ASN A 60 -15.51 -6.63 2.44
CA ASN A 60 -16.05 -6.85 1.09
C ASN A 60 -14.95 -6.92 0.04
N TYR A 61 -13.97 -6.01 0.12
CA TYR A 61 -12.80 -6.02 -0.76
C TYR A 61 -11.95 -7.29 -0.61
N LEU A 62 -11.72 -7.76 0.62
CA LEU A 62 -10.97 -9.00 0.88
C LEU A 62 -11.72 -10.26 0.43
N GLN A 63 -13.05 -10.21 0.41
CA GLN A 63 -13.90 -11.28 -0.14
C GLN A 63 -14.02 -11.20 -1.67
N SER A 64 -13.67 -10.06 -2.27
CA SER A 64 -13.70 -9.84 -3.71
C SER A 64 -12.35 -10.16 -4.37
N ASP A 65 -12.39 -10.41 -5.67
CA ASP A 65 -11.19 -10.57 -6.52
C ASP A 65 -10.41 -9.25 -6.69
N ASP A 66 -10.97 -8.12 -6.24
CA ASP A 66 -10.31 -6.81 -6.24
C ASP A 66 -8.98 -6.82 -5.46
N SER A 67 -8.89 -7.67 -4.43
CA SER A 67 -7.65 -7.93 -3.70
C SER A 67 -6.52 -8.42 -4.61
N GLN A 68 -6.82 -9.40 -5.47
CA GLN A 68 -5.85 -9.90 -6.44
C GLN A 68 -5.53 -8.88 -7.53
N THR A 69 -6.52 -8.10 -7.97
CA THR A 69 -6.32 -7.03 -8.97
C THR A 69 -5.32 -6.00 -8.46
N LEU A 70 -5.51 -5.50 -7.23
CA LEU A 70 -4.60 -4.53 -6.62
C LEU A 70 -3.20 -5.11 -6.44
N ILE A 71 -3.11 -6.32 -5.88
CA ILE A 71 -1.83 -7.00 -5.67
C ILE A 71 -1.08 -7.19 -6.99
N SER A 72 -1.78 -7.62 -8.04
CA SER A 72 -1.21 -7.80 -9.37
C SER A 72 -0.73 -6.48 -9.98
N LEU A 73 -1.49 -5.39 -9.76
CA LEU A 73 -1.11 -4.06 -10.22
C LEU A 73 0.17 -3.58 -9.53
N ILE A 74 0.24 -3.66 -8.20
CA ILE A 74 1.44 -3.30 -7.43
C ILE A 74 2.62 -4.18 -7.88
N GLN A 75 2.38 -5.48 -8.08
CA GLN A 75 3.42 -6.42 -8.51
C GLN A 75 3.97 -6.06 -9.89
N SER A 76 3.09 -5.71 -10.83
CA SER A 76 3.48 -5.27 -12.15
C SER A 76 4.33 -4.00 -12.08
N GLU A 77 3.90 -3.02 -11.28
CA GLU A 77 4.63 -1.77 -11.10
C GLU A 77 6.00 -1.98 -10.45
N PHE A 78 6.09 -2.81 -9.41
CA PHE A 78 7.38 -3.17 -8.79
C PHE A 78 8.29 -3.93 -9.76
N LYS A 79 7.73 -4.81 -10.59
CA LYS A 79 8.48 -5.50 -11.63
C LYS A 79 9.05 -4.54 -12.67
N THR A 80 8.36 -3.43 -13.00
CA THR A 80 8.91 -2.39 -13.88
C THR A 80 10.14 -1.70 -13.28
N MET A 81 10.25 -1.68 -11.95
CA MET A 81 11.38 -1.14 -11.20
C MET A 81 12.50 -2.17 -10.97
N ASP A 82 12.45 -3.34 -11.63
CA ASP A 82 13.33 -4.50 -11.39
C ASP A 82 13.29 -5.05 -9.95
N ILE A 83 12.22 -4.75 -9.21
CA ILE A 83 12.02 -5.25 -7.85
C ILE A 83 11.46 -6.67 -7.93
N LYS A 84 12.21 -7.64 -7.39
CA LYS A 84 11.79 -9.05 -7.30
C LYS A 84 11.37 -9.40 -5.87
N LEU A 85 10.11 -9.13 -5.55
CA LEU A 85 9.50 -9.61 -4.30
C LEU A 85 9.04 -11.07 -4.47
N LYS A 86 9.41 -11.94 -3.53
CA LYS A 86 8.96 -13.35 -3.55
C LYS A 86 7.47 -13.47 -3.26
N ARG A 87 6.95 -12.68 -2.30
CA ARG A 87 5.56 -12.74 -1.86
C ARG A 87 5.04 -11.34 -1.63
N ILE A 88 4.59 -10.68 -2.69
CA ILE A 88 4.11 -9.29 -2.59
C ILE A 88 2.96 -9.12 -1.59
N VAL A 89 2.16 -10.17 -1.39
CA VAL A 89 1.09 -10.21 -0.39
C VAL A 89 1.57 -9.95 1.04
N ASP A 90 2.79 -10.34 1.39
CA ASP A 90 3.38 -10.08 2.71
C ASP A 90 3.87 -8.62 2.84
N HIS A 91 4.01 -7.92 1.72
CA HIS A 91 4.37 -6.51 1.65
C HIS A 91 3.14 -5.61 1.49
N VAL A 92 1.91 -6.14 1.47
CA VAL A 92 0.68 -5.35 1.40
C VAL A 92 -0.11 -5.59 2.67
N SER A 93 -0.39 -4.51 3.39
CA SER A 93 -1.21 -4.49 4.59
C SER A 93 -2.45 -3.65 4.34
N TYR A 94 -3.53 -3.99 5.03
CA TYR A 94 -4.81 -3.33 4.89
C TYR A 94 -5.26 -2.77 6.23
N ASP A 95 -5.79 -1.57 6.23
CA ASP A 95 -6.25 -0.86 7.40
C ASP A 95 -7.49 -0.01 7.10
N THR A 96 -8.14 0.53 8.12
CA THR A 96 -9.34 1.36 7.94
C THR A 96 -9.32 2.60 8.82
N GLU A 97 -9.92 3.68 8.33
CA GLU A 97 -10.10 4.91 9.10
C GLU A 97 -10.91 4.66 10.35
N GLU A 98 -11.98 3.87 10.25
CA GLU A 98 -12.75 3.41 11.40
C GLU A 98 -11.89 2.74 12.47
N ASN A 99 -10.95 1.87 12.07
CA ASN A 99 -10.09 1.16 13.00
C ASN A 99 -9.01 2.08 13.61
N CYS A 100 -8.46 3.00 12.82
CA CYS A 100 -7.54 4.03 13.31
C CYS A 100 -8.25 5.01 14.26
N LEU A 101 -9.49 5.39 13.97
CA LEU A 101 -10.32 6.23 14.83
C LEU A 101 -10.60 5.54 16.17
N GLN A 102 -10.99 4.27 16.14
CA GLN A 102 -11.30 3.51 17.35
C GLN A 102 -10.06 3.22 18.22
N GLN A 103 -8.94 2.81 17.61
CA GLN A 103 -7.75 2.38 18.37
C GLN A 103 -6.80 3.54 18.71
N HIS A 104 -6.68 4.52 17.81
CA HIS A 104 -5.67 5.59 17.90
C HIS A 104 -6.27 6.99 17.77
N ASN A 105 -7.59 7.17 17.88
CA ASN A 105 -8.27 8.46 17.70
C ASN A 105 -7.95 9.13 16.35
N GLY A 106 -7.73 8.33 15.29
CA GLY A 106 -7.40 8.83 13.95
C GLY A 106 -5.94 9.23 13.79
N ASN A 107 -5.09 8.91 14.77
CA ASN A 107 -3.68 9.26 14.75
C ASN A 107 -2.86 8.23 13.95
N TRP A 108 -2.84 8.42 12.63
CA TRP A 108 -2.04 7.59 11.72
C TRP A 108 -0.53 7.65 11.99
N ALA A 109 -0.03 8.75 12.57
CA ALA A 109 1.39 8.85 12.93
C ALA A 109 1.77 7.89 14.08
N LEU A 110 0.85 7.59 14.99
CA LEU A 110 1.07 6.55 16.02
C LEU A 110 0.88 5.14 15.49
N ARG A 111 0.05 4.97 14.46
CA ARG A 111 -0.28 3.66 13.89
C ARG A 111 0.78 3.16 12.90
N LEU A 112 1.40 4.07 12.16
CA LEU A 112 2.42 3.79 11.14
C LEU A 112 3.84 4.16 11.57
N GLY A 113 4.01 4.65 12.80
CA GLY A 113 5.26 5.18 13.35
C GLY A 113 6.05 4.21 14.22
#